data_AF-A0A6V7HM14-F1
#
_entry.id   AF-A0A6V7HM14-F1
#
_cell.length_a   1.000
_cell.length_b   1.000
_cell.length_c   1.000
_cell.angle_alpha   90.00
_cell.angle_beta   90.00
_cell.angle_gamma   90.00
#
_symmetry.space_group_name_H-M   'P 1'
#
loop_
_entity.id
_entity.type
_entity.pdbx_description
1 polymer ?
#
loop_
_entity_poly.entity_id
_entity_poly.type
_entity_poly.pdbx_seq_one_letter_code
_entity_poly.pdbx_strand_id
1 'polypeptide(L)'
;RSWGYTSKWTNDYSIVLTGAAFYHRYYNTLYTEQLSSTLHKTVEQSQNCEDILMNFLVSHVTRRPPIKVTQRKLYKDTTAAGI
;
A
#
# COMPACT_ATOMS: atom_id res chain seq x y z
N ARG A 1 8.94 -11.72 -16.23
CA ARG A 1 8.63 -10.51 -15.43
C ARG A 1 9.09 -10.77 -14.01
N SER A 2 9.88 -9.88 -13.41
CA SER A 2 10.29 -9.98 -12.00
C SER A 2 9.49 -8.97 -11.18
N TRP A 3 8.95 -9.40 -10.04
CA TRP A 3 8.33 -8.51 -9.06
C TRP A 3 9.41 -8.08 -8.08
N GLY A 4 9.46 -6.78 -7.79
CA GLY A 4 10.45 -6.20 -6.89
C GLY A 4 9.79 -5.38 -5.79
N TYR A 5 10.35 -5.43 -4.60
CA TYR A 5 9.99 -4.55 -3.49
C TYR A 5 10.97 -3.37 -3.46
N THR A 6 10.47 -2.14 -3.50
CA THR A 6 11.31 -0.94 -3.49
C THR A 6 10.59 0.23 -2.82
N SER A 7 11.34 1.03 -2.08
CA SER A 7 10.90 2.30 -1.47
C SER A 7 11.19 3.52 -2.36
N LYS A 8 11.62 3.31 -3.61
CA LYS A 8 11.87 4.39 -4.56
C LYS A 8 10.58 5.17 -4.84
N TRP A 9 10.72 6.48 -5.02
CA TRP A 9 9.62 7.37 -5.39
C TRP A 9 9.22 7.13 -6.85
N THR A 10 8.30 6.19 -7.08
CA THR A 10 7.74 5.88 -8.40
C THR A 10 6.29 6.34 -8.50
N ASN A 11 5.79 6.41 -9.73
CA ASN A 11 4.35 6.59 -9.98
C ASN A 11 3.60 5.26 -10.04
N ASP A 12 4.32 4.15 -10.23
CA ASP A 12 3.77 2.81 -10.28
C ASP A 12 4.08 2.06 -8.98
N TYR A 13 3.03 1.64 -8.29
CA TYR A 13 3.11 0.77 -7.12
C TYR A 13 1.85 -0.09 -7.03
N SER A 14 1.97 -1.25 -6.39
CA SER A 14 0.85 -2.19 -6.18
C SER A 14 0.49 -2.38 -4.70
N ILE A 15 1.25 -1.78 -3.79
CA ILE A 15 1.09 -1.89 -2.34
C ILE A 15 1.28 -0.50 -1.73
N VAL A 16 0.50 -0.19 -0.69
CA VAL A 16 0.68 0.99 0.17
C VAL A 16 0.80 0.55 1.62
N LEU A 17 1.80 1.06 2.33
CA LEU A 17 1.92 0.84 3.78
C LEU A 17 0.68 1.40 4.47
N THR A 18 0.07 0.64 5.37
CA THR A 18 -1.15 1.05 6.10
C THR A 18 -0.94 2.32 6.92
N GLY A 19 0.27 2.58 7.42
CA GLY A 19 0.63 3.84 8.10
C GLY A 19 0.68 5.08 7.20
N ALA A 20 0.66 4.90 5.88
CA ALA A 20 0.65 5.97 4.88
C ALA A 20 -0.60 5.91 3.98
N ALA A 21 -1.67 5.26 4.44
CA ALA A 21 -2.89 5.04 3.67
C ALA A 21 -4.13 5.49 4.46
N PHE A 22 -5.12 6.01 3.73
CA PHE A 22 -6.50 6.10 4.20
C PHE A 22 -7.31 5.01 3.50
N TYR A 23 -8.09 4.25 4.26
CA TYR A 23 -8.98 3.23 3.72
C TYR A 23 -10.29 3.21 4.51
N HIS A 24 -11.35 2.70 3.88
CA HIS A 24 -12.67 2.67 4.49
C HIS A 24 -12.70 1.64 5.64
N ARG A 25 -13.31 2.01 6.79
CA ARG A 25 -13.43 1.15 7.99
C ARG A 25 -13.96 -0.26 7.68
N TYR A 26 -14.84 -0.37 6.70
CA TYR A 26 -15.35 -1.64 6.17
C TYR A 26 -14.24 -2.69 5.94
N TYR A 27 -13.12 -2.30 5.34
CA TYR A 27 -12.03 -3.25 5.06
C TYR A 27 -11.31 -3.71 6.33
N ASN A 28 -11.29 -2.88 7.38
CA ASN A 28 -10.80 -3.30 8.69
C ASN A 28 -11.69 -4.37 9.30
N THR A 29 -13.02 -4.19 9.21
CA THR A 29 -13.98 -5.21 9.67
C THR A 29 -13.81 -6.52 8.91
N LEU A 30 -13.67 -6.47 7.58
CA LEU A 30 -13.38 -7.67 6.80
C LEU A 30 -12.06 -8.34 7.22
N TYR A 31 -11.03 -7.54 7.47
CA TYR A 31 -9.74 -8.04 7.92
C TYR A 31 -9.88 -8.76 9.26
N THR A 32 -10.54 -8.16 10.25
CA THR A 32 -10.60 -8.72 11.60
C THR A 32 -11.61 -9.86 11.75
N GLU A 33 -12.75 -9.79 11.05
CA GLU A 33 -13.89 -10.67 11.34
C GLU A 33 -14.16 -11.71 10.24
N GLN A 34 -13.72 -11.47 8.99
CA GLN A 34 -14.05 -12.35 7.86
C GLN A 34 -12.86 -13.11 7.27
N LEU A 35 -11.63 -12.63 7.49
CA LEU A 35 -10.46 -13.37 7.04
C LEU A 35 -10.29 -14.70 7.79
N SER A 36 -9.78 -15.69 7.06
CA SER A 36 -9.47 -17.00 7.64
C SER A 36 -8.43 -16.86 8.74
N SER A 37 -8.62 -17.59 9.85
CA SER A 37 -7.66 -17.66 10.95
C SER A 37 -6.28 -18.14 10.51
N THR A 38 -6.18 -18.92 9.43
CA THR A 38 -4.90 -19.33 8.84
C THR A 38 -4.08 -18.13 8.35
N LEU A 39 -4.72 -17.16 7.69
CA LEU A 39 -4.04 -15.97 7.19
C LEU A 39 -3.55 -15.08 8.34
N HIS A 40 -4.36 -14.95 9.39
CA HIS A 40 -3.96 -14.25 10.62
C HIS A 40 -2.74 -14.91 11.26
N LYS A 41 -2.75 -16.24 11.41
CA LYS A 41 -1.62 -16.98 11.97
C LYS A 41 -0.35 -16.81 11.15
N THR A 42 -0.44 -16.77 9.82
CA THR A 42 0.73 -16.56 8.95
C THR A 42 1.37 -15.19 9.17
N VAL A 43 0.55 -14.13 9.27
CA VAL A 43 1.03 -12.77 9.58
C VAL A 43 1.61 -12.71 10.99
N GLU A 44 0.90 -13.27 11.98
CA GLU A 44 1.35 -13.32 13.37
C GLU A 44 2.69 -14.06 13.53
N GLN A 45 2.86 -15.20 12.87
CA GLN A 45 4.13 -15.94 12.87
C GLN A 45 5.27 -15.15 12.22
N SER A 46 4.96 -14.31 11.23
CA SER A 46 5.95 -13.47 10.56
C SER A 46 6.26 -12.19 11.33
N GLN A 47 5.43 -11.82 12.31
CA GLN A 47 5.49 -10.55 13.04
C GLN A 47 5.60 -9.34 12.09
N ASN A 48 4.97 -9.43 10.92
CA ASN A 48 5.04 -8.48 9.82
C ASN A 48 3.98 -8.84 8.75
N CYS A 49 3.87 -8.02 7.71
CA CYS A 49 3.07 -8.23 6.50
C CYS A 49 1.56 -7.96 6.65
N GLU A 50 1.14 -7.28 7.72
CA GLU A 50 -0.25 -6.83 7.93
C GLU A 50 -0.71 -5.92 6.78
N ASP A 51 0.17 -5.03 6.34
CA ASP A 51 -0.04 -4.13 5.21
C ASP A 51 -0.17 -4.88 3.89
N ILE A 52 0.68 -5.89 3.65
CA ILE A 52 0.60 -6.76 2.49
C ILE A 52 -0.76 -7.46 2.47
N LEU A 53 -1.15 -8.10 3.56
CA LEU A 53 -2.44 -8.80 3.66
C LEU A 53 -3.62 -7.84 3.47
N MET A 54 -3.56 -6.65 4.06
CA MET A 54 -4.58 -5.62 3.88
C MET A 54 -4.71 -5.18 2.41
N ASN A 55 -3.58 -4.98 1.70
CA ASN A 55 -3.61 -4.64 0.27
C ASN A 55 -4.21 -5.77 -0.57
N PHE A 56 -3.90 -7.04 -0.26
CA PHE A 56 -4.51 -8.19 -0.92
C PHE A 56 -6.02 -8.26 -0.69
N LEU A 57 -6.47 -8.05 0.55
CA LEU A 57 -7.89 -8.05 0.90
C LEU A 57 -8.65 -6.96 0.14
N VAL A 58 -8.18 -5.71 0.20
CA VAL A 58 -8.85 -4.58 -0.47
C VAL A 58 -8.87 -4.78 -1.98
N SER A 59 -7.76 -5.23 -2.58
CA SER A 59 -7.68 -5.50 -4.02
C SER A 59 -8.57 -6.67 -4.44
N HIS A 60 -8.71 -7.70 -3.59
CA HIS A 60 -9.60 -8.83 -3.85
C HIS A 60 -11.06 -8.39 -3.86
N VAL A 61 -11.48 -7.57 -2.89
CA VAL A 61 -12.87 -7.12 -2.77
C VAL A 61 -13.23 -6.11 -3.86
N THR A 62 -12.35 -5.15 -4.12
CA THR A 62 -12.62 -4.06 -5.07
C THR A 62 -12.31 -4.39 -6.52
N ARG A 63 -11.46 -5.40 -6.76
CA ARG A 63 -10.86 -5.72 -8.07
C ARG A 63 -10.15 -4.52 -8.71
N ARG A 64 -9.60 -3.62 -7.89
CA ARG A 64 -8.96 -2.37 -8.31
C ARG A 64 -7.60 -2.19 -7.63
N PRO A 65 -6.65 -1.48 -8.29
CA PRO A 65 -5.38 -1.12 -7.68
C PRO A 65 -5.54 0.01 -6.64
N PRO A 66 -4.55 0.21 -5.75
CA PRO A 66 -4.55 1.34 -4.82
C PRO A 66 -4.44 2.68 -5.57
N ILE A 67 -4.97 3.75 -4.97
CA ILE A 67 -5.03 5.08 -5.58
C ILE A 67 -3.97 5.99 -4.95
N LYS A 68 -3.17 6.66 -5.79
CA LYS A 68 -2.19 7.67 -5.37
C LYS A 68 -2.87 9.00 -5.12
N VAL A 69 -2.88 9.44 -3.86
CA VAL A 69 -3.59 10.66 -3.45
C VAL A 69 -2.72 11.92 -3.62
N THR A 70 -1.37 11.82 -3.59
CA THR A 70 -0.40 12.92 -3.77
C THR A 70 1.01 12.41 -4.18
N GLN A 71 2.04 13.16 -4.64
CA GLN A 71 2.14 14.53 -5.19
C GLN A 71 2.87 14.51 -6.55
N ARG A 72 2.39 15.35 -7.48
CA ARG A 72 3.23 15.92 -8.53
C ARG A 72 4.16 16.94 -7.86
N LYS A 73 5.29 16.50 -7.29
CA LYS A 73 6.35 17.44 -6.88
C LYS A 73 7.01 17.90 -8.18
N LEU A 74 6.58 19.05 -8.71
CA LEU A 74 7.43 19.81 -9.64
C LEU A 74 8.71 20.07 -8.87
N TYR A 75 9.77 19.34 -9.19
CA TYR A 75 11.10 19.73 -8.76
C TYR A 75 11.28 21.15 -9.28
N LYS A 76 11.35 22.14 -8.39
CA LYS A 76 11.90 23.43 -8.79
C LYS A 76 13.35 23.12 -9.12
N ASP A 77 13.69 23.13 -10.39
CA ASP A 77 15.08 23.19 -10.83
C ASP A 77 15.72 24.39 -10.12
N THR A 78 16.52 24.14 -9.09
CA THR A 78 17.32 25.18 -8.42
C THR A 78 18.47 25.67 -9.32
N THR A 79 18.55 25.22 -10.58
CA THR A 79 19.49 25.70 -11.59
C THR A 79 19.01 26.93 -12.37
N ALA A 80 17.95 27.62 -11.93
CA ALA A 80 17.49 28.89 -12.49
C ALA A 80 17.64 30.10 -11.55
N ALA A 81 18.47 30.01 -10.50
CA ALA A 81 18.97 31.18 -9.76
C ALA A 81 20.39 31.50 -10.20
N GLY A 82 20.57 31.65 -11.51
CA GLY A 82 21.78 32.17 -12.14
C GLY A 82 21.46 33.51 -12.80
N ILE A 83 21.31 34.54 -11.96
CA ILE A 83 21.58 35.96 -12.25
C ILE A 83 21.96 36.62 -10.94
#